data_AF-D8U226-F1
#
_entry.id   AF-D8U226-F1
#
_cell.length_a   1.000
_cell.length_b   1.000
_cell.length_c   1.000
_cell.angle_alpha   90.00
_cell.angle_beta   90.00
_cell.angle_gamma   90.00
#
_symmetry.space_group_name_H-M   'P 1'
#
loop_
_entity.id
_entity.type
_entity.pdbx_description
1 polymer ?
#
loop_
_entity_poly.entity_id
_entity_poly.type
_entity_poly.pdbx_seq_one_letter_code
_entity_poly.pdbx_strand_id
1 'polypeptide(L)'
;MAGKPDGNATSLSATIEALRNAAEQSISDIQKQADAALKEAASQLVAGGAVIADFVRQGVSVTQQYADQGKGYIGYGLCQLKRAEDAAIAEIKCGLELVQSNPYLSYPLLTTGSLMLLPVTRRFLYRATLGRLRSPDNILKGCEGKVEGLRVKMADYSTEAKKLQVLAWGRWGLGRKNDRLERLVAAEEEYIRGRAKLKATRHELTRLASVVGKSERAAASVLEDLRIIRKLDQAVQLRAEAASQVADLRSQRKTLLQHAERIAKRDI
;
A
#
# COMPACT_ATOMS: atom_id res chain seq x y z
N MET A 1 -35.78 9.09 -24.63
CA MET A 1 -34.64 9.22 -23.71
C MET A 1 -34.82 8.23 -22.57
N ALA A 2 -33.71 7.65 -22.11
CA ALA A 2 -33.48 6.81 -20.92
C ALA A 2 -33.22 5.32 -21.22
N GLY A 3 -31.92 4.97 -21.24
CA GLY A 3 -31.43 3.60 -21.32
C GLY A 3 -29.99 3.50 -20.80
N LYS A 4 -29.83 3.11 -19.53
CA LYS A 4 -28.66 2.49 -18.88
C LYS A 4 -29.17 1.87 -17.55
N PRO A 5 -28.54 0.82 -16.96
CA PRO A 5 -27.15 0.39 -17.17
C PRO A 5 -26.90 -1.14 -17.20
N ASP A 6 -26.44 -1.68 -18.33
CA ASP A 6 -25.93 -3.07 -18.44
C ASP A 6 -24.40 -3.19 -18.19
N GLY A 7 -23.79 -2.24 -17.49
CA GLY A 7 -22.33 -2.05 -17.45
C GLY A 7 -21.54 -2.83 -16.40
N ASN A 8 -22.18 -3.52 -15.46
CA ASN A 8 -21.50 -4.12 -14.30
C ASN A 8 -21.29 -5.64 -14.39
N ALA A 9 -22.12 -6.38 -15.13
CA ALA A 9 -21.96 -7.83 -15.27
C ALA A 9 -20.80 -8.21 -16.22
N THR A 10 -20.58 -7.39 -17.25
CA THR A 10 -19.52 -7.57 -18.26
C THR A 10 -18.13 -7.20 -17.75
N SER A 11 -18.03 -6.27 -16.79
CA SER A 11 -16.75 -5.90 -16.17
C SER A 11 -16.24 -6.96 -15.19
N LEU A 12 -17.15 -7.60 -14.43
CA LEU A 12 -16.79 -8.69 -13.52
C LEU A 12 -16.37 -9.95 -14.27
N SER A 13 -17.10 -10.35 -15.33
CA SER A 13 -16.68 -11.47 -16.18
C SER A 13 -15.34 -11.21 -16.86
N ALA A 14 -15.11 -9.99 -17.35
CA ALA A 14 -13.82 -9.59 -17.93
C ALA A 14 -12.67 -9.62 -16.90
N THR A 15 -12.92 -9.24 -15.64
CA THR A 15 -11.89 -9.35 -14.59
C THR A 15 -11.60 -10.79 -14.19
N ILE A 16 -12.61 -11.66 -14.19
CA ILE A 16 -12.45 -13.09 -13.89
C ILE A 16 -11.67 -13.78 -15.01
N GLU A 17 -11.94 -13.44 -16.28
CA GLU A 17 -11.17 -13.92 -17.43
C GLU A 17 -9.73 -13.39 -17.42
N ALA A 18 -9.52 -12.12 -17.05
CA ALA A 18 -8.17 -11.56 -16.90
C ALA A 18 -7.37 -12.25 -15.78
N LEU A 19 -8.00 -12.55 -14.65
CA LEU A 19 -7.38 -13.29 -13.55
C LEU A 19 -7.08 -14.74 -13.92
N ARG A 20 -7.97 -15.39 -14.68
CA ARG A 20 -7.75 -16.74 -15.20
C ARG A 20 -6.59 -16.76 -16.19
N ASN A 21 -6.53 -15.81 -17.11
CA ASN A 21 -5.45 -15.69 -18.08
C ASN A 21 -4.11 -15.37 -17.41
N ALA A 22 -4.10 -14.54 -16.36
CA ALA A 22 -2.91 -14.26 -15.56
C ALA A 22 -2.44 -15.49 -14.75
N ALA A 23 -3.38 -16.27 -14.21
CA ALA A 23 -3.07 -17.53 -13.54
C ALA A 23 -2.51 -18.56 -14.52
N GLU A 24 -3.11 -18.73 -15.70
CA GLU A 24 -2.61 -19.63 -16.76
C GLU A 24 -1.23 -19.19 -17.28
N GLN A 25 -0.99 -17.88 -17.41
CA GLN A 25 0.32 -17.34 -17.75
C GLN A 25 1.37 -17.63 -16.68
N SER A 26 1.08 -17.39 -15.40
CA SER A 26 2.02 -17.68 -14.31
C SER A 26 2.34 -19.17 -14.19
N ILE A 27 1.37 -20.05 -14.43
CA ILE A 27 1.59 -21.50 -14.46
C ILE A 27 2.50 -21.86 -15.65
N SER A 28 2.29 -21.25 -16.82
CA SER A 28 3.14 -21.47 -17.99
C SER A 28 4.57 -20.95 -17.80
N ASP A 29 4.74 -19.85 -17.06
CA ASP A 29 6.05 -19.26 -16.78
C ASP A 29 6.82 -20.04 -15.71
N ILE A 30 6.12 -20.59 -14.72
CA ILE A 30 6.70 -21.55 -13.76
C ILE A 30 7.12 -22.84 -14.48
N GLN A 31 6.31 -23.34 -15.42
CA GLN A 31 6.70 -24.49 -16.26
C GLN A 31 7.93 -24.19 -17.11
N LYS A 32 8.00 -23.02 -17.76
CA LYS A 32 9.18 -22.60 -18.53
C LYS A 32 10.43 -22.40 -17.67
N GLN A 33 10.29 -21.87 -16.46
CA GLN A 33 11.40 -21.72 -15.51
C GLN A 33 11.88 -23.08 -14.99
N ALA A 34 10.96 -24.02 -14.76
CA ALA A 34 11.29 -25.40 -14.43
C ALA A 34 11.99 -26.10 -15.60
N ASP A 35 11.51 -25.94 -16.84
CA ASP A 35 12.13 -26.50 -18.05
C ASP A 35 13.51 -25.88 -18.35
N ALA A 36 13.69 -24.58 -18.06
CA ALA A 36 14.97 -23.89 -18.17
C ALA A 36 15.98 -24.38 -17.11
N ALA A 37 15.54 -24.50 -15.86
CA ALA A 37 16.36 -25.05 -14.78
C ALA A 37 16.69 -26.54 -15.01
N LEU A 38 15.78 -27.29 -15.61
CA LEU A 38 15.98 -28.67 -16.05
C LEU A 38 16.95 -28.77 -17.23
N LYS A 39 16.92 -27.84 -18.19
CA LYS A 39 17.90 -27.77 -19.28
C LYS A 39 19.30 -27.39 -18.78
N GLU A 40 19.38 -26.48 -17.81
CA GLU A 40 20.64 -26.06 -17.20
C GLU A 40 21.25 -27.20 -16.37
N ALA A 41 20.43 -27.89 -15.57
CA ALA A 41 20.82 -29.12 -14.87
C ALA A 41 21.19 -30.25 -15.86
N ALA A 42 20.42 -30.45 -16.93
CA ALA A 42 20.72 -31.45 -17.96
C ALA A 42 22.04 -31.14 -18.68
N SER A 43 22.34 -29.86 -18.96
CA SER A 43 23.61 -29.45 -19.58
C SER A 43 24.83 -29.67 -18.68
N GLN A 44 24.66 -29.55 -17.36
CA GLN A 44 25.69 -29.89 -16.37
C GLN A 44 25.81 -31.41 -16.13
N LEU A 45 24.82 -32.20 -16.57
CA LEU A 45 24.74 -33.65 -16.37
C LEU A 45 25.14 -34.49 -17.60
N VAL A 46 25.37 -33.89 -18.77
CA VAL A 46 25.94 -34.61 -19.94
C VAL A 46 27.34 -35.16 -19.66
N ALA A 47 28.01 -34.72 -18.57
CA ALA A 47 29.27 -35.28 -18.11
C ALA A 47 29.16 -36.48 -17.14
N GLY A 48 27.95 -36.87 -16.68
CA GLY A 48 27.76 -37.94 -15.69
C GLY A 48 26.45 -38.70 -15.91
N GLY A 49 26.57 -39.94 -16.42
CA GLY A 49 25.48 -40.70 -17.05
C GLY A 49 24.29 -41.17 -16.19
N ALA A 50 23.23 -41.52 -16.94
CA ALA A 50 22.03 -42.36 -16.67
C ALA A 50 21.28 -42.27 -15.32
N VAL A 51 21.96 -42.33 -14.18
CA VAL A 51 21.33 -42.44 -12.85
C VAL A 51 20.59 -41.16 -12.45
N ILE A 52 20.98 -40.02 -13.01
CA ILE A 52 20.41 -38.72 -12.63
C ILE A 52 19.17 -38.38 -13.49
N ALA A 53 19.04 -38.95 -14.69
CA ALA A 53 17.84 -38.77 -15.52
C ALA A 53 16.59 -39.37 -14.87
N ASP A 54 16.72 -40.49 -14.17
CA ASP A 54 15.62 -41.12 -13.42
C ASP A 54 15.28 -40.34 -12.14
N PHE A 55 16.29 -39.77 -11.47
CA PHE A 55 16.07 -38.91 -10.29
C PHE A 55 15.38 -37.60 -10.66
N VAL A 56 15.73 -37.02 -11.82
CA VAL A 56 15.09 -35.83 -12.38
C VAL A 56 13.66 -36.14 -12.84
N ARG A 57 13.41 -37.28 -13.50
CA ARG A 57 12.05 -37.72 -13.85
C ARG A 57 11.19 -38.01 -12.62
N GLN A 58 11.76 -38.60 -11.56
CA GLN A 58 11.08 -38.75 -10.28
C GLN A 58 10.78 -37.39 -9.64
N GLY A 59 11.72 -36.44 -9.68
CA GLY A 59 11.49 -35.07 -9.19
C GLY A 59 10.39 -34.31 -9.96
N VAL A 60 10.34 -34.45 -11.29
CA VAL A 60 9.33 -33.80 -12.15
C VAL A 60 7.95 -34.43 -11.97
N SER A 61 7.85 -35.75 -11.84
CA SER A 61 6.56 -36.42 -11.59
C SER A 61 6.00 -36.13 -10.20
N VAL A 62 6.86 -35.99 -9.19
CA VAL A 62 6.46 -35.59 -7.83
C VAL A 62 5.95 -34.14 -7.81
N THR A 63 6.63 -33.22 -8.51
CA THR A 63 6.17 -31.82 -8.62
C THR A 63 4.88 -31.68 -9.41
N GLN A 64 4.67 -32.48 -10.47
CA GLN A 64 3.39 -32.54 -11.20
C GLN A 64 2.24 -33.09 -10.33
N GLN A 65 2.49 -34.12 -9.52
CA GLN A 65 1.48 -34.65 -8.59
C GLN A 65 1.06 -33.61 -7.54
N TYR A 66 2.00 -32.85 -6.96
CA TYR A 66 1.66 -31.78 -6.01
C TYR A 66 0.96 -30.60 -6.69
N ALA A 67 1.32 -30.26 -7.93
CA ALA A 67 0.66 -29.22 -8.70
C ALA A 67 -0.80 -29.59 -9.04
N ASP A 68 -1.06 -30.85 -9.41
CA ASP A 68 -2.40 -31.31 -9.75
C ASP A 68 -3.29 -31.55 -8.51
N GLN A 69 -2.70 -31.99 -7.39
CA GLN A 69 -3.40 -32.00 -6.10
C GLN A 69 -3.76 -30.58 -5.64
N GLY A 70 -2.86 -29.61 -5.82
CA GLY A 70 -3.12 -28.20 -5.50
C GLY A 70 -4.28 -27.60 -6.29
N LYS A 71 -4.38 -27.90 -7.59
CA LYS A 71 -5.51 -27.47 -8.44
C LYS A 71 -6.84 -28.05 -7.97
N GLY A 72 -6.86 -29.29 -7.49
CA GLY A 72 -8.04 -29.94 -6.93
C GLY A 72 -8.60 -29.23 -5.70
N TYR A 73 -7.73 -28.85 -4.75
CA TYR A 73 -8.14 -28.11 -3.55
C TYR A 73 -8.63 -26.69 -3.86
N ILE A 74 -7.97 -26.00 -4.80
CA ILE A 74 -8.41 -24.68 -5.24
C ILE A 74 -9.76 -24.77 -5.95
N GLY A 75 -9.96 -25.76 -6.83
CA GLY A 75 -11.24 -25.99 -7.51
C GLY A 75 -12.38 -26.31 -6.55
N TYR A 76 -12.12 -27.16 -5.56
CA TYR A 76 -13.11 -27.49 -4.52
C TYR A 76 -13.46 -26.27 -3.65
N GLY A 77 -12.45 -25.48 -3.25
CA GLY A 77 -12.66 -24.23 -2.51
C GLY A 77 -13.49 -23.22 -3.30
N LEU A 78 -13.21 -23.06 -4.60
CA LEU A 78 -13.99 -22.17 -5.48
C LEU A 78 -15.43 -22.66 -5.66
N CYS A 79 -15.68 -23.97 -5.71
CA CYS A 79 -17.03 -24.53 -5.82
C CYS A 79 -17.86 -24.29 -4.56
N GLN A 80 -17.25 -24.46 -3.37
CA GLN A 80 -17.89 -24.17 -2.09
C GLN A 80 -18.20 -22.67 -1.94
N LEU A 81 -17.28 -21.81 -2.38
CA LEU A 81 -17.46 -20.36 -2.32
C LEU A 81 -18.59 -19.91 -3.26
N LYS A 82 -18.64 -20.44 -4.49
CA LYS A 82 -19.76 -20.19 -5.41
C LYS A 82 -21.09 -20.66 -4.84
N ARG A 83 -21.15 -21.82 -4.21
CA ARG A 83 -22.40 -22.33 -3.61
C ARG A 83 -22.89 -21.46 -2.45
N ALA A 84 -21.98 -20.96 -1.63
CA ALA A 84 -22.31 -20.03 -0.55
C ALA A 84 -22.74 -18.66 -1.11
N GLU A 85 -22.09 -18.20 -2.17
CA GLU A 85 -22.42 -16.95 -2.87
C GLU A 85 -23.80 -17.01 -3.51
N ASP A 86 -24.12 -18.08 -4.24
CA ASP A 86 -25.43 -18.26 -4.87
C ASP A 86 -26.57 -18.34 -3.84
N ALA A 87 -26.33 -19.02 -2.71
CA ALA A 87 -27.29 -19.09 -1.60
C ALA A 87 -27.53 -17.72 -0.97
N ALA A 88 -26.47 -16.95 -0.72
CA ALA A 88 -26.59 -15.59 -0.17
C ALA A 88 -27.30 -14.64 -1.15
N ILE A 89 -27.00 -14.73 -2.45
CA ILE A 89 -27.66 -13.92 -3.48
C ILE A 89 -29.15 -14.27 -3.58
N ALA A 90 -29.52 -15.54 -3.44
CA ALA A 90 -30.91 -15.96 -3.43
C ALA A 90 -31.68 -15.38 -2.23
N GLU A 91 -31.09 -15.39 -1.04
CA GLU A 91 -31.69 -14.79 0.15
C GLU A 91 -31.84 -13.26 0.02
N ILE A 92 -30.84 -12.59 -0.56
CA ILE A 92 -30.90 -11.13 -0.80
C ILE A 92 -31.99 -10.80 -1.82
N LYS A 93 -32.14 -11.58 -2.90
CA LYS A 93 -33.20 -11.39 -3.90
C LYS A 93 -34.58 -11.58 -3.29
N CYS A 94 -34.76 -12.62 -2.49
CA CYS A 94 -36.01 -12.84 -1.75
C CYS A 94 -36.34 -11.68 -0.79
N GLY A 95 -35.33 -11.18 -0.06
CA GLY A 95 -35.48 -9.99 0.77
C GLY A 95 -35.83 -8.73 -0.03
N LEU A 96 -35.27 -8.57 -1.23
CA LEU A 96 -35.54 -7.44 -2.12
C LEU A 96 -36.96 -7.49 -2.71
N GLU A 97 -37.44 -8.67 -3.10
CA GLU A 97 -38.82 -8.88 -3.55
C GLU A 97 -39.82 -8.59 -2.42
N LEU A 98 -39.48 -8.95 -1.18
CA LEU A 98 -40.26 -8.61 0.00
C LEU A 98 -40.33 -7.08 0.23
N VAL A 99 -39.20 -6.39 0.07
CA VAL A 99 -39.11 -4.91 0.17
C VAL A 99 -39.94 -4.23 -0.91
N GLN A 100 -39.91 -4.77 -2.14
CA GLN A 100 -40.67 -4.25 -3.29
C GLN A 100 -42.18 -4.46 -3.11
N SER A 101 -42.61 -5.60 -2.55
CA SER A 101 -44.02 -5.90 -2.32
C SER A 101 -44.66 -5.02 -1.22
N ASN A 102 -43.87 -4.55 -0.25
CA ASN A 102 -44.37 -3.77 0.90
C ASN A 102 -43.43 -2.58 1.24
N PRO A 103 -43.42 -1.50 0.44
CA PRO A 103 -42.49 -0.37 0.62
C PRO A 103 -42.65 0.33 1.98
N TYR A 104 -43.88 0.48 2.47
CA TYR A 104 -44.16 1.24 3.70
C TYR A 104 -43.67 0.57 4.99
N LEU A 105 -43.58 -0.76 5.02
CA LEU A 105 -43.08 -1.52 6.17
C LEU A 105 -41.57 -1.76 6.09
N SER A 106 -41.02 -1.87 4.88
CA SER A 106 -39.64 -2.30 4.66
C SER A 106 -38.61 -1.20 4.91
N TYR A 107 -38.87 0.06 4.54
CA TYR A 107 -37.95 1.18 4.80
C TYR A 107 -37.65 1.40 6.30
N PRO A 108 -38.63 1.45 7.22
CA PRO A 108 -38.33 1.61 8.64
C PRO A 108 -37.62 0.38 9.23
N LEU A 109 -37.94 -0.84 8.78
CA LEU A 109 -37.25 -2.06 9.23
C LEU A 109 -35.80 -2.13 8.75
N LEU A 110 -35.52 -1.74 7.50
CA LEU A 110 -34.15 -1.67 6.98
C LEU A 110 -33.33 -0.59 7.68
N THR A 111 -33.91 0.59 7.89
CA THR A 111 -33.21 1.68 8.57
C THR A 111 -32.92 1.36 10.03
N THR A 112 -33.88 0.81 10.77
CA THR A 112 -33.68 0.39 12.17
C THR A 112 -32.75 -0.82 12.28
N GLY A 113 -32.90 -1.83 11.42
CA GLY A 113 -32.01 -2.99 11.35
C GLY A 113 -30.59 -2.61 10.99
N SER A 114 -30.40 -1.75 9.97
CA SER A 114 -29.10 -1.21 9.59
C SER A 114 -28.50 -0.41 10.74
N LEU A 115 -29.28 0.46 11.39
CA LEU A 115 -28.84 1.26 12.52
C LEU A 115 -28.38 0.38 13.69
N MET A 116 -29.04 -0.75 13.93
CA MET A 116 -28.70 -1.70 15.00
C MET A 116 -27.44 -2.52 14.70
N LEU A 117 -27.10 -2.71 13.41
CA LEU A 117 -25.90 -3.42 12.98
C LEU A 117 -24.63 -2.56 13.11
N LEU A 118 -24.75 -1.22 13.16
CA LEU A 118 -23.61 -0.35 13.36
C LEU A 118 -22.94 -0.61 14.74
N PRO A 119 -21.60 -0.72 14.79
CA PRO A 119 -20.88 -1.06 16.02
C PRO A 119 -21.01 0.01 17.12
N VAL A 120 -21.33 1.26 16.73
CA VAL A 120 -21.48 2.40 17.63
C VAL A 120 -22.80 2.33 18.40
N THR A 121 -23.90 2.05 17.72
CA THR A 121 -25.25 1.98 18.30
C THR A 121 -25.39 0.76 19.20
N ARG A 122 -24.80 -0.38 18.81
CA ARG A 122 -24.70 -1.57 19.68
C ARG A 122 -23.95 -1.27 20.97
N ARG A 123 -22.82 -0.56 20.90
CA ARG A 123 -22.06 -0.14 22.09
C ARG A 123 -22.82 0.87 22.95
N PHE A 124 -23.57 1.77 22.32
CA PHE A 124 -24.40 2.76 23.02
C PHE A 124 -25.57 2.11 23.73
N LEU A 125 -26.34 1.24 23.06
CA LEU A 125 -27.40 0.45 23.69
C LEU A 125 -26.84 -0.41 24.82
N TYR A 126 -25.72 -1.12 24.59
CA TYR A 126 -25.11 -1.94 25.62
C TYR A 126 -24.69 -1.13 26.86
N ARG A 127 -24.17 0.09 26.66
CA ARG A 127 -23.85 1.02 27.76
C ARG A 127 -25.10 1.57 28.45
N ALA A 128 -26.16 1.85 27.70
CA ALA A 128 -27.40 2.43 28.21
C ALA A 128 -28.29 1.41 28.95
N THR A 129 -28.37 0.17 28.48
CA THR A 129 -29.27 -0.86 29.01
C THR A 129 -28.57 -1.80 29.99
N LEU A 130 -27.41 -2.35 29.63
CA LEU A 130 -26.67 -3.30 30.47
C LEU A 130 -25.68 -2.62 31.43
N GLY A 131 -25.34 -1.34 31.21
CA GLY A 131 -24.54 -0.55 32.14
C GLY A 131 -25.25 -0.25 33.46
N ARG A 132 -26.59 -0.17 33.45
CA ARG A 132 -27.41 0.17 34.62
C ARG A 132 -27.71 -1.02 35.55
N LEU A 133 -27.61 -2.25 35.03
CA LEU A 133 -27.83 -3.49 35.79
C LEU A 133 -26.54 -4.07 36.39
N ARG A 134 -25.38 -3.46 36.12
CA ARG A 134 -24.09 -3.96 36.58
C ARG A 134 -23.85 -3.47 38.01
N SER A 135 -23.93 -4.37 38.98
CA SER A 135 -23.58 -4.07 40.37
C SER A 135 -22.13 -3.55 40.48
N PRO A 136 -21.86 -2.59 41.38
CA PRO A 136 -20.53 -2.01 41.55
C PRO A 136 -19.46 -3.09 41.86
N ASP A 137 -19.83 -4.13 42.60
CA ASP A 137 -18.93 -5.25 42.95
C ASP A 137 -18.47 -6.07 41.73
N ASN A 138 -19.32 -6.21 40.71
CA ASN A 138 -18.97 -6.92 39.47
C ASN A 138 -18.12 -6.07 38.52
N ILE A 139 -18.12 -4.74 38.71
CA ILE A 139 -17.21 -3.83 38.01
C ILE A 139 -15.84 -3.90 38.68
N LEU A 140 -15.78 -3.86 40.02
CA LEU A 140 -14.54 -3.98 40.80
C LEU A 140 -13.82 -5.31 40.53
N LYS A 141 -14.50 -6.46 40.66
CA LYS A 141 -13.92 -7.77 40.33
C LYS A 141 -13.46 -7.88 38.87
N GLY A 142 -14.19 -7.24 37.96
CA GLY A 142 -13.83 -7.18 36.54
C GLY A 142 -12.64 -6.26 36.23
N CYS A 143 -12.43 -5.21 37.03
CA CYS A 143 -11.28 -4.33 36.96
C CYS A 143 -10.04 -4.98 37.59
N GLU A 144 -10.19 -5.66 38.74
CA GLU A 144 -9.12 -6.43 39.38
C GLU A 144 -8.56 -7.49 38.43
N GLY A 145 -9.42 -8.31 37.80
CA GLY A 145 -8.96 -9.31 36.82
C GLY A 145 -8.27 -8.69 35.59
N LYS A 146 -8.65 -7.48 35.17
CA LYS A 146 -7.96 -6.75 34.08
C LYS A 146 -6.61 -6.20 34.52
N VAL A 147 -6.50 -5.68 35.74
CA VAL A 147 -5.23 -5.19 36.29
C VAL A 147 -4.27 -6.35 36.50
N GLU A 148 -4.74 -7.49 36.99
CA GLU A 148 -3.96 -8.72 37.12
C GLU A 148 -3.46 -9.20 35.74
N GLY A 149 -4.35 -9.25 34.75
CA GLY A 149 -3.98 -9.61 33.37
C GLY A 149 -3.02 -8.63 32.71
N LEU A 150 -3.10 -7.34 33.03
CA LEU A 150 -2.14 -6.33 32.58
C LEU A 150 -0.78 -6.49 33.26
N ARG A 151 -0.76 -6.83 34.56
CA ARG A 151 0.49 -7.12 35.29
C ARG A 151 1.22 -8.32 34.72
N VAL A 152 0.51 -9.40 34.40
CA VAL A 152 1.09 -10.59 33.75
C VAL A 152 1.68 -10.23 32.39
N LYS A 153 0.94 -9.51 31.54
CA LYS A 153 1.46 -9.06 30.24
C LYS A 153 2.67 -8.13 30.37
N MET A 154 2.67 -7.25 31.36
CA MET A 154 3.79 -6.34 31.61
C MET A 154 5.03 -7.10 32.11
N ALA A 155 4.84 -8.14 32.92
CA ALA A 155 5.90 -9.04 33.31
C ALA A 155 6.47 -9.78 32.08
N ASP A 156 5.61 -10.32 31.22
CA ASP A 156 6.01 -10.99 29.97
C ASP A 156 6.82 -10.05 29.05
N TYR A 157 6.32 -8.84 28.78
CA TYR A 157 7.05 -7.84 28.01
C TYR A 157 8.38 -7.44 28.64
N SER A 158 8.43 -7.34 29.98
CA SER A 158 9.69 -7.05 30.67
C SER A 158 10.69 -8.20 30.55
N THR A 159 10.21 -9.45 30.50
CA THR A 159 11.07 -10.63 30.33
C THR A 159 11.55 -10.79 28.89
N GLU A 160 10.69 -10.50 27.90
CA GLU A 160 11.06 -10.47 26.49
C GLU A 160 12.06 -9.34 26.21
N ALA A 161 11.83 -8.15 26.77
CA ALA A 161 12.76 -7.03 26.70
C ALA A 161 14.11 -7.37 27.34
N LYS A 162 14.10 -8.03 28.51
CA LYS A 162 15.33 -8.52 29.16
C LYS A 162 16.02 -9.60 28.34
N LYS A 163 15.30 -10.55 27.73
CA LYS A 163 15.87 -11.58 26.86
C LYS A 163 16.47 -10.98 25.59
N LEU A 164 15.81 -10.02 24.95
CA LEU A 164 16.34 -9.30 23.80
C LEU A 164 17.57 -8.46 24.18
N GLN A 165 17.53 -7.78 25.32
CA GLN A 165 18.70 -7.08 25.85
C GLN A 165 19.85 -8.02 26.20
N VAL A 166 19.58 -9.18 26.81
CA VAL A 166 20.57 -10.20 27.19
C VAL A 166 21.14 -10.90 25.94
N LEU A 167 20.33 -11.21 24.93
CA LEU A 167 20.80 -11.74 23.65
C LEU A 167 21.64 -10.72 22.88
N ALA A 168 21.26 -9.44 22.93
CA ALA A 168 22.05 -8.33 22.40
C ALA A 168 23.33 -8.04 23.23
N TRP A 169 23.33 -8.40 24.51
CA TRP A 169 24.46 -8.29 25.45
C TRP A 169 25.44 -9.47 25.37
N GLY A 170 24.93 -10.69 25.15
CA GLY A 170 25.73 -11.89 24.97
C GLY A 170 26.47 -11.90 23.63
N ARG A 171 25.91 -11.27 22.59
CA ARG A 171 26.57 -11.08 21.30
C ARG A 171 27.57 -9.91 21.30
N TRP A 172 27.45 -8.98 22.25
CA TRP A 172 28.28 -7.77 22.34
C TRP A 172 28.54 -7.42 23.81
N GLY A 173 29.66 -7.93 24.33
CA GLY A 173 30.04 -7.93 25.75
C GLY A 173 29.64 -6.71 26.60
N LEU A 174 29.34 -7.01 27.87
CA LEU A 174 28.65 -6.20 28.89
C LEU A 174 29.21 -4.80 29.21
N GLY A 175 30.36 -4.38 28.68
CA GLY A 175 30.94 -3.05 28.92
C GLY A 175 30.39 -1.93 28.01
N ARG A 176 29.63 -2.25 26.95
CA ARG A 176 29.26 -1.31 25.87
C ARG A 176 27.81 -0.78 25.90
N LYS A 177 27.13 -0.73 27.06
CA LYS A 177 25.77 -0.13 27.11
C LYS A 177 25.83 1.38 26.93
N ASN A 178 26.71 2.04 27.68
CA ASN A 178 26.83 3.49 27.69
C ASN A 178 27.39 3.98 26.34
N ASP A 179 28.47 3.36 25.84
CA ASP A 179 29.03 3.68 24.53
C ASP A 179 28.05 3.51 23.36
N ARG A 180 27.14 2.53 23.40
CA ARG A 180 26.15 2.33 22.33
C ARG A 180 25.04 3.37 22.40
N LEU A 181 24.56 3.69 23.59
CA LEU A 181 23.56 4.74 23.77
C LEU A 181 24.13 6.11 23.39
N GLU A 182 25.38 6.40 23.77
CA GLU A 182 26.09 7.62 23.39
C GLU A 182 26.30 7.70 21.87
N ARG A 183 26.64 6.59 21.20
CA ARG A 183 26.73 6.54 19.73
C ARG A 183 25.38 6.75 19.05
N LEU A 184 24.29 6.23 19.64
CA LEU A 184 22.95 6.44 19.10
C LEU A 184 22.48 7.89 19.27
N VAL A 185 22.75 8.49 20.44
CA VAL A 185 22.45 9.91 20.70
C VAL A 185 23.29 10.82 19.79
N ALA A 186 24.58 10.52 19.60
CA ALA A 186 25.42 11.25 18.66
C ALA A 186 24.91 11.13 17.21
N ALA A 187 24.49 9.94 16.79
CA ALA A 187 23.90 9.73 15.46
C ALA A 187 22.55 10.46 15.30
N GLU A 188 21.74 10.53 16.36
CA GLU A 188 20.48 11.28 16.38
C GLU A 188 20.73 12.79 16.24
N GLU A 189 21.71 13.34 16.96
CA GLU A 189 22.10 14.73 16.83
C GLU A 189 22.62 15.07 15.43
N GLU A 190 23.47 14.22 14.84
CA GLU A 190 23.95 14.39 13.47
C GLU A 190 22.80 14.34 12.46
N TYR A 191 21.84 13.43 12.65
CA TYR A 191 20.65 13.32 11.82
C TYR A 191 19.77 14.58 11.90
N ILE A 192 19.50 15.08 13.12
CA ILE A 192 18.71 16.31 13.33
C ILE A 192 19.41 17.50 12.68
N ARG A 193 20.73 17.64 12.85
CA ARG A 193 21.52 18.71 12.21
C ARG A 193 21.50 18.58 10.67
N GLY A 194 21.63 17.36 10.15
CA GLY A 194 21.52 17.08 8.71
C GLY A 194 20.16 17.47 8.15
N ARG A 195 19.09 17.09 8.84
CA ARG A 195 17.70 17.42 8.48
C ARG A 195 17.46 18.92 8.48
N ALA A 196 17.95 19.64 9.49
CA ALA A 196 17.86 21.10 9.56
C ALA A 196 18.53 21.78 8.36
N LYS A 197 19.73 21.31 7.95
CA LYS A 197 20.44 21.80 6.76
C LYS A 197 19.67 21.51 5.47
N LEU A 198 19.07 20.33 5.33
CA LEU A 198 18.23 19.99 4.16
C LEU A 198 16.99 20.88 4.08
N LYS A 199 16.36 21.18 5.21
CA LYS A 199 15.23 22.10 5.26
C LYS A 199 15.62 23.53 4.86
N ALA A 200 16.76 24.01 5.35
CA ALA A 200 17.29 25.33 4.99
C ALA A 200 17.60 25.43 3.49
N THR A 201 18.31 24.45 2.92
CA THR A 201 18.63 24.42 1.48
C THR A 201 17.38 24.33 0.61
N ARG A 202 16.36 23.56 1.03
CA ARG A 202 15.05 23.55 0.36
C ARG A 202 14.42 24.95 0.36
N HIS A 203 14.41 25.64 1.48
CA HIS A 203 13.86 27.01 1.56
C HIS A 203 14.62 27.96 0.62
N GLU A 204 15.95 27.90 0.60
CA GLU A 204 16.77 28.70 -0.33
C GLU A 204 16.46 28.39 -1.80
N LEU A 205 16.34 27.11 -2.18
CA LEU A 205 15.98 26.70 -3.54
C LEU A 205 14.59 27.21 -3.94
N THR A 206 13.61 27.12 -3.04
CA THR A 206 12.25 27.64 -3.32
C THR A 206 12.24 29.16 -3.45
N ARG A 207 13.03 29.86 -2.62
CA ARG A 207 13.22 31.31 -2.73
C ARG A 207 13.88 31.67 -4.06
N LEU A 208 14.95 30.99 -4.46
CA LEU A 208 15.61 31.20 -5.75
C LEU A 208 14.66 30.96 -6.92
N ALA A 209 13.89 29.87 -6.89
CA ALA A 209 12.87 29.59 -7.90
C ALA A 209 11.80 30.70 -7.99
N SER A 210 11.44 31.33 -6.86
CA SER A 210 10.51 32.47 -6.84
C SER A 210 11.12 33.73 -7.47
N VAL A 211 12.41 33.98 -7.24
CA VAL A 211 13.15 35.11 -7.82
C VAL A 211 13.31 34.93 -9.32
N VAL A 212 13.73 33.73 -9.76
CA VAL A 212 13.80 33.37 -11.19
C VAL A 212 12.40 33.45 -11.83
N GLY A 213 11.35 33.05 -11.13
CA GLY A 213 9.98 33.21 -11.62
C GLY A 213 9.51 34.67 -11.72
N LYS A 214 10.13 35.62 -11.02
CA LYS A 214 9.88 37.06 -11.20
C LYS A 214 10.63 37.59 -12.42
N SER A 215 11.89 37.20 -12.62
CA SER A 215 12.66 37.59 -13.82
C SER A 215 12.09 36.97 -15.09
N GLU A 216 11.62 35.72 -15.05
CA GLU A 216 10.90 35.05 -16.14
C GLU A 216 9.67 35.88 -16.59
N ARG A 217 8.88 36.37 -15.63
CA ARG A 217 7.70 37.22 -15.91
C ARG A 217 8.09 38.58 -16.48
N ALA A 218 9.15 39.19 -15.96
CA ALA A 218 9.66 40.46 -16.50
C ALA A 218 10.14 40.30 -17.96
N ALA A 219 10.92 39.24 -18.24
CA ALA A 219 11.38 38.94 -19.59
C ALA A 219 10.23 38.57 -20.54
N ALA A 220 9.22 37.84 -20.05
CA ALA A 220 8.01 37.55 -20.83
C ALA A 220 7.19 38.81 -21.14
N SER A 221 7.13 39.78 -20.21
CA SER A 221 6.50 41.08 -20.46
C SER A 221 7.22 41.85 -21.58
N VAL A 222 8.56 41.92 -21.52
CA VAL A 222 9.38 42.56 -22.56
C VAL A 222 9.18 41.89 -23.92
N LEU A 223 9.08 40.56 -23.95
CA LEU A 223 8.79 39.80 -25.17
C LEU A 223 7.42 40.19 -25.76
N GLU A 224 6.39 40.31 -24.92
CA GLU A 224 5.05 40.69 -25.35
C GLU A 224 4.99 42.14 -25.87
N ASP A 225 5.66 43.07 -25.17
CA ASP A 225 5.79 44.46 -25.62
C ASP A 225 6.51 44.55 -26.98
N LEU A 226 7.59 43.78 -27.14
CA LEU A 226 8.29 43.67 -28.42
C LEU A 226 7.39 43.05 -29.48
N ARG A 227 6.48 42.13 -29.16
CA ARG A 227 5.57 41.47 -30.12
C ARG A 227 4.61 42.45 -30.80
N ILE A 228 4.27 43.55 -30.12
CA ILE A 228 3.39 44.61 -30.66
C ILE A 228 4.09 45.39 -31.81
N ILE A 229 5.41 45.53 -31.77
CA ILE A 229 6.17 46.37 -32.73
C ILE A 229 6.52 45.58 -34.01
N ARG A 230 5.60 45.51 -34.98
CA ARG A 230 5.72 44.63 -36.16
C ARG A 230 6.69 45.10 -37.27
N LYS A 231 7.27 46.31 -37.20
CA LYS A 231 7.88 46.99 -38.37
C LYS A 231 9.41 47.14 -38.37
N LEU A 232 10.15 46.76 -37.32
CA LEU A 232 11.62 46.87 -37.26
C LEU A 232 12.31 45.49 -37.24
N ASP A 233 13.32 45.29 -38.10
CA ASP A 233 14.17 44.08 -38.09
C ASP A 233 14.92 43.90 -36.75
N GLN A 234 15.33 44.99 -36.12
CA GLN A 234 15.93 44.96 -34.77
C GLN A 234 14.99 44.38 -33.72
N ALA A 235 13.67 44.58 -33.87
CA ALA A 235 12.68 43.99 -32.96
C ALA A 235 12.55 42.47 -33.14
N VAL A 236 12.88 41.93 -34.32
CA VAL A 236 12.88 40.48 -34.56
C VAL A 236 14.05 39.81 -33.84
N GLN A 237 15.25 40.39 -33.89
CA GLN A 237 16.42 39.89 -33.17
C GLN A 237 16.22 39.95 -31.65
N LEU A 238 15.72 41.07 -31.13
CA LEU A 238 15.44 41.23 -29.70
C LEU A 238 14.36 40.28 -29.19
N ARG A 239 13.36 39.93 -30.02
CA ARG A 239 12.37 38.89 -29.67
C ARG A 239 13.00 37.51 -29.58
N ALA A 240 13.89 37.16 -30.50
CA ALA A 240 14.57 35.86 -30.47
C ALA A 240 15.43 35.73 -29.20
N GLU A 241 16.16 36.78 -28.84
CA GLU A 241 16.98 36.84 -27.64
C GLU A 241 16.14 36.85 -26.34
N ALA A 242 15.06 37.64 -26.29
CA ALA A 242 14.14 37.62 -25.16
C ALA A 242 13.45 36.26 -25.01
N ALA A 243 13.09 35.60 -26.13
CA ALA A 243 12.49 34.27 -26.12
C ALA A 243 13.46 33.20 -25.60
N SER A 244 14.74 33.25 -26.00
CA SER A 244 15.75 32.33 -25.48
C SER A 244 15.99 32.57 -23.99
N GLN A 245 16.08 33.82 -23.54
CA GLN A 245 16.25 34.14 -22.12
C GLN A 245 15.05 33.67 -21.26
N VAL A 246 13.82 33.83 -21.75
CA VAL A 246 12.62 33.30 -21.07
C VAL A 246 12.65 31.77 -21.00
N ALA A 247 13.03 31.10 -22.09
CA ALA A 247 13.14 29.64 -22.12
C ALA A 247 14.19 29.13 -21.12
N ASP A 248 15.35 29.79 -21.05
CA ASP A 248 16.43 29.46 -20.13
C ASP A 248 15.99 29.64 -18.68
N LEU A 249 15.40 30.80 -18.33
CA LEU A 249 14.90 31.06 -16.97
C LEU A 249 13.81 30.05 -16.55
N ARG A 250 12.93 29.68 -17.49
CA ARG A 250 11.89 28.68 -17.25
C ARG A 250 12.50 27.28 -17.01
N SER A 251 13.54 26.92 -17.75
CA SER A 251 14.27 25.66 -17.55
C SER A 251 14.96 25.64 -16.18
N GLN A 252 15.64 26.71 -15.79
CA GLN A 252 16.33 26.86 -14.51
C GLN A 252 15.34 26.77 -13.35
N ARG A 253 14.20 27.47 -13.45
CA ARG A 253 13.13 27.43 -12.45
C ARG A 253 12.59 26.00 -12.26
N LYS A 254 12.35 25.27 -13.35
CA LYS A 254 11.87 23.88 -13.30
C LYS A 254 12.89 22.99 -12.59
N THR A 255 14.17 23.12 -12.92
CA THR A 255 15.26 22.35 -12.29
C THR A 255 15.36 22.64 -10.80
N LEU A 256 15.31 23.91 -10.38
CA LEU A 256 15.31 24.30 -8.96
C LEU A 256 14.12 23.70 -8.19
N LEU A 257 12.92 23.71 -8.76
CA LEU A 257 11.74 23.11 -8.15
C LEU A 257 11.88 21.58 -8.03
N GLN A 258 12.43 20.90 -9.05
CA GLN A 258 12.69 19.47 -8.98
C GLN A 258 13.71 19.12 -7.90
N HIS A 259 14.73 19.94 -7.68
CA HIS A 259 15.68 19.74 -6.58
C HIS A 259 15.02 19.95 -5.22
N ALA A 260 14.20 20.99 -5.08
CA ALA A 260 13.44 21.23 -3.85
C ALA A 260 12.45 20.08 -3.53
N GLU A 261 11.78 19.52 -4.54
CA GLU A 261 10.88 18.37 -4.39
C GLU A 261 11.64 17.09 -4.04
N ARG A 262 12.81 16.85 -4.65
CA ARG A 262 13.68 15.73 -4.30
C ARG A 262 14.14 15.79 -2.84
N ILE A 263 14.46 16.97 -2.33
CA ILE A 263 14.79 17.16 -0.91
C ILE A 263 13.54 16.92 -0.03
N ALA A 264 12.38 17.41 -0.44
CA ALA A 264 11.12 17.20 0.27
C ALA A 264 10.75 15.72 0.44
N LYS A 265 10.96 14.91 -0.61
CA LYS A 265 10.69 13.46 -0.59
C LYS A 265 11.63 12.67 0.34
N ARG A 266 12.80 13.21 0.66
CA ARG A 266 13.78 12.59 1.57
C ARG A 266 13.62 13.03 3.03
N ASP A 267 12.71 13.96 3.30
CA ASP A 267 12.41 14.51 4.64
C ASP A 267 11.19 13.83 5.30
N ILE A 268 10.58 12.86 4.61
CA ILE A 268 9.48 11.97 5.07
C ILE A 268 10.06 10.57 5.24
#